data_AF-A0A1H3R705-F1
#
_entry.id   AF-A0A1H3R705-F1
#
_cell.length_a   1.000
_cell.length_b   1.000
_cell.length_c   1.000
_cell.angle_alpha   90.00
_cell.angle_beta   90.00
_cell.angle_gamma   90.00
#
_symmetry.space_group_name_H-M   'P 1'
#
loop_
_entity.id
_entity.type
_entity.pdbx_description
1 polymer ?
#
loop_
_entity_poly.entity_id
_entity_poly.type
_entity_poly.pdbx_seq_one_letter_code
_entity_poly.pdbx_strand_id
1 'polypeptide(L)'
;MNVRRNRFRTRSALALLAFASLFGSAAQAAPTFQMPFPCGQVWEGQTRTNHSPQNSVDFNRANDEGDTVVAAAAGTVSVVRNLGSTSYGKYVVIDHGGGWSTLYAHLNSYSVSVGQNVAIGKSIGTVGSTGGSTGPHLHFEERLNGAAQKIKFNGAQIAYWGSGSYTSRNSCGGSGGATGTVGTNGTPLNVRSGPGTTYSVVGSLANGAKVTIQCQTTGTSVSGTYGTSNIWNRIGSGRFIPDAYTYTGSDGRVAPNC
;
A
#
# COMPACT_ATOMS: atom_id res chain seq x y z
N MET A 1 -65.65 54.92 -22.95
CA MET A 1 -64.73 54.43 -24.01
C MET A 1 -63.37 54.13 -23.38
N ASN A 2 -62.88 52.91 -23.59
CA ASN A 2 -61.48 52.44 -23.54
C ASN A 2 -60.67 52.54 -22.23
N VAL A 3 -59.80 51.60 -21.84
CA VAL A 3 -59.50 50.18 -22.17
C VAL A 3 -58.54 49.77 -21.03
N ARG A 4 -58.76 48.62 -20.38
CA ARG A 4 -57.81 48.05 -19.40
C ARG A 4 -56.55 47.59 -20.15
N ARG A 5 -55.37 48.16 -19.86
CA ARG A 5 -54.09 47.63 -20.34
C ARG A 5 -53.52 46.62 -19.35
N ASN A 6 -53.67 45.35 -19.71
CA ASN A 6 -53.10 44.18 -19.05
C ASN A 6 -51.58 44.15 -19.31
N ARG A 7 -50.74 44.34 -18.28
CA ARG A 7 -49.28 44.18 -18.42
C ARG A 7 -48.92 42.71 -18.23
N PHE A 8 -48.70 42.00 -19.32
CA PHE A 8 -48.05 40.69 -19.33
C PHE A 8 -46.61 40.85 -18.81
N ARG A 9 -46.30 40.22 -17.67
CA ARG A 9 -44.93 39.97 -17.22
C ARG A 9 -44.45 38.67 -17.89
N THR A 10 -43.67 38.79 -18.95
CA THR A 10 -42.89 37.68 -19.50
C THR A 10 -41.79 37.32 -18.50
N ARG A 11 -41.95 36.18 -17.82
CA ARG A 11 -40.85 35.54 -17.08
C ARG A 11 -40.03 34.74 -18.09
N SER A 12 -38.89 35.28 -18.53
CA SER A 12 -37.89 34.50 -19.25
C SER A 12 -37.30 33.48 -18.28
N ALA A 13 -37.68 32.21 -18.42
CA ALA A 13 -37.02 31.11 -17.74
C ALA A 13 -35.66 30.86 -18.42
N LEU A 14 -34.58 31.21 -17.73
CA LEU A 14 -33.23 30.89 -18.14
C LEU A 14 -33.02 29.39 -17.89
N ALA A 15 -33.15 28.57 -18.93
CA ALA A 15 -32.83 27.15 -18.85
C ALA A 15 -31.30 26.99 -18.71
N LEU A 16 -30.82 26.71 -17.50
CA LEU A 16 -29.46 26.22 -17.29
C LEU A 16 -29.38 24.80 -17.89
N LEU A 17 -28.79 24.69 -19.08
CA LEU A 17 -28.29 23.43 -19.62
C LEU A 17 -27.11 22.99 -18.75
N ALA A 18 -27.37 22.11 -17.79
CA ALA A 18 -26.33 21.37 -17.10
C ALA A 18 -25.68 20.43 -18.11
N PHE A 19 -24.51 20.81 -18.62
CA PHE A 19 -23.62 19.89 -19.33
C PHE A 19 -23.10 18.88 -18.30
N ALA A 20 -23.77 17.73 -18.18
CA ALA A 20 -23.22 16.57 -17.50
C ALA A 20 -22.01 16.12 -18.31
N SER A 21 -20.82 16.50 -17.84
CA SER A 21 -19.57 16.05 -18.41
C SER A 21 -19.41 14.55 -18.16
N LEU A 22 -19.83 13.74 -19.13
CA LEU A 22 -19.53 12.31 -19.23
C LEU A 22 -18.07 12.15 -19.66
N PHE A 23 -17.13 12.62 -18.84
CA PHE A 23 -15.75 12.16 -18.96
C PHE A 23 -15.71 10.81 -18.26
N GLY A 24 -15.87 9.73 -19.03
CA GLY A 24 -15.41 8.42 -18.59
C GLY A 24 -13.92 8.55 -18.27
N SER A 25 -13.57 8.53 -16.98
CA SER A 25 -12.17 8.58 -16.55
C SER A 25 -11.42 7.45 -17.24
N ALA A 26 -10.43 7.78 -18.05
CA ALA A 26 -9.50 6.79 -18.55
C ALA A 26 -8.97 5.98 -17.36
N ALA A 27 -9.00 4.65 -17.45
CA ALA A 27 -8.51 3.78 -16.39
C ALA A 27 -7.10 4.23 -16.01
N GLN A 28 -6.90 4.59 -14.75
CA GLN A 28 -5.60 5.03 -14.28
C GLN A 28 -4.61 3.87 -14.50
N ALA A 29 -3.40 4.18 -14.93
CA ALA A 29 -2.37 3.16 -15.13
C ALA A 29 -2.22 2.33 -13.84
N ALA A 30 -2.02 1.02 -13.99
CA ALA A 30 -1.83 0.14 -12.85
C ALA A 30 -0.69 0.67 -11.96
N PRO A 31 -0.85 0.63 -10.62
CA PRO A 31 0.29 0.75 -9.73
C PRO A 31 1.38 -0.25 -10.12
N THR A 32 2.65 0.09 -9.90
CA THR A 32 3.75 -0.86 -10.06
C THR A 32 3.70 -1.89 -8.93
N PHE A 33 2.85 -2.91 -9.10
CA PHE A 33 2.71 -3.98 -8.12
C PHE A 33 4.02 -4.73 -7.91
N GLN A 34 4.27 -5.08 -6.66
CA GLN A 34 5.36 -5.95 -6.23
C GLN A 34 4.79 -7.29 -5.79
N MET A 35 5.65 -8.30 -5.77
CA MET A 35 5.32 -9.59 -5.17
C MET A 35 4.80 -9.41 -3.73
N PRO A 36 3.72 -10.10 -3.32
CA PRO A 36 3.08 -9.91 -2.01
C PRO A 36 3.83 -10.61 -0.86
N PHE A 37 5.16 -10.70 -0.95
CA PHE A 37 6.01 -11.36 0.04
C PHE A 37 7.18 -10.48 0.46
N PRO A 38 7.72 -10.65 1.68
CA PRO A 38 8.92 -9.96 2.13
C PRO A 38 10.07 -10.04 1.12
N CYS A 39 10.90 -8.99 1.11
CA CYS A 39 12.07 -8.90 0.23
C CYS A 39 12.92 -10.18 0.24
N GLY A 40 13.40 -10.56 -0.95
CA GLY A 40 14.40 -11.61 -1.11
C GLY A 40 13.84 -13.02 -1.02
N GLN A 41 12.58 -13.17 -0.58
CA GLN A 41 11.92 -14.46 -0.65
C GLN A 41 11.67 -14.87 -2.10
N VAL A 42 11.77 -16.16 -2.35
CA VAL A 42 11.50 -16.78 -3.64
C VAL A 42 10.29 -17.68 -3.49
N TRP A 43 9.32 -17.51 -4.40
CA TRP A 43 8.06 -18.24 -4.39
C TRP A 43 7.80 -18.85 -5.75
N GLU A 44 7.23 -20.04 -5.76
CA GLU A 44 6.68 -20.62 -6.99
C GLU A 44 5.28 -20.03 -7.21
N GLY A 45 5.05 -19.42 -8.36
CA GLY A 45 3.73 -18.94 -8.78
C GLY A 45 3.14 -19.84 -9.85
N GLN A 46 1.93 -20.32 -9.61
CA GLN A 46 1.24 -21.30 -10.46
C GLN A 46 -0.05 -20.70 -11.02
N THR A 47 -0.22 -20.78 -12.34
CA THR A 47 -1.45 -20.35 -13.05
C THR A 47 -2.00 -21.50 -13.89
N ARG A 48 -3.33 -21.65 -13.97
CA ARG A 48 -4.00 -22.80 -14.59
C ARG A 48 -5.22 -22.35 -15.39
N THR A 49 -5.51 -23.01 -16.53
CA THR A 49 -6.61 -22.59 -17.43
C THR A 49 -7.98 -22.63 -16.76
N ASN A 50 -8.13 -23.48 -15.74
CA ASN A 50 -9.33 -23.66 -14.91
C ASN A 50 -9.23 -22.96 -13.54
N HIS A 51 -8.29 -22.02 -13.36
CA HIS A 51 -8.23 -21.22 -12.14
C HIS A 51 -9.47 -20.32 -12.02
N SER A 52 -9.93 -20.02 -10.80
CA SER A 52 -11.12 -19.22 -10.57
C SER A 52 -10.80 -18.08 -9.60
N PRO A 53 -10.77 -16.82 -10.06
CA PRO A 53 -10.92 -16.38 -11.45
C PRO A 53 -9.74 -16.79 -12.34
N GLN A 54 -9.94 -16.88 -13.67
CA GLN A 54 -8.94 -17.43 -14.60
C GLN A 54 -7.55 -16.76 -14.53
N ASN A 55 -7.48 -15.47 -14.19
CA ASN A 55 -6.23 -14.73 -14.15
C ASN A 55 -5.52 -14.71 -12.77
N SER A 56 -6.03 -15.42 -11.76
CA SER A 56 -5.36 -15.51 -10.45
C SER A 56 -4.11 -16.39 -10.51
N VAL A 57 -3.29 -16.28 -9.45
CA VAL A 57 -2.09 -17.09 -9.24
C VAL A 57 -2.08 -17.63 -7.82
N ASP A 58 -1.64 -18.87 -7.68
CA ASP A 58 -1.34 -19.46 -6.38
C ASP A 58 0.17 -19.40 -6.15
N PHE A 59 0.57 -18.93 -4.98
CA PHE A 59 1.96 -18.91 -4.56
C PHE A 59 2.19 -19.88 -3.42
N ASN A 60 3.20 -20.72 -3.60
CA ASN A 60 3.63 -21.68 -2.60
C ASN A 60 5.16 -21.73 -2.50
N ARG A 61 5.65 -22.14 -1.33
CA ARG A 61 7.04 -22.57 -1.12
C ARG A 61 7.09 -23.62 -0.02
N ALA A 62 8.26 -24.21 0.22
CA ALA A 62 8.40 -25.20 1.29
C ALA A 62 8.13 -24.56 2.67
N ASN A 63 7.24 -25.19 3.45
CA ASN A 63 6.85 -24.77 4.81
C ASN A 63 6.33 -23.32 4.86
N ASP A 64 5.41 -22.98 3.97
CA ASP A 64 4.89 -21.63 3.81
C ASP A 64 3.72 -21.26 4.74
N GLU A 65 3.10 -22.22 5.44
CA GLU A 65 2.06 -21.90 6.41
C GLU A 65 2.59 -20.94 7.50
N GLY A 66 1.90 -19.83 7.70
CA GLY A 66 2.32 -18.80 8.65
C GLY A 66 3.33 -17.79 8.09
N ASP A 67 3.84 -17.97 6.85
CA ASP A 67 4.70 -16.97 6.22
C ASP A 67 3.96 -15.63 6.06
N THR A 68 4.71 -14.55 6.21
CA THR A 68 4.15 -13.19 6.11
C THR A 68 3.71 -12.87 4.69
N VAL A 69 2.49 -12.36 4.57
CA VAL A 69 1.96 -11.74 3.34
C VAL A 69 2.01 -10.23 3.50
N VAL A 70 2.49 -9.52 2.48
CA VAL A 70 2.61 -8.06 2.48
C VAL A 70 1.83 -7.42 1.33
N ALA A 71 1.48 -6.15 1.49
CA ALA A 71 0.81 -5.38 0.45
C ALA A 71 1.70 -5.25 -0.82
N ALA A 72 1.14 -5.61 -1.97
CA ALA A 72 1.77 -5.52 -3.29
C ALA A 72 1.95 -4.06 -3.78
N ALA A 73 1.13 -3.13 -3.29
CA ALA A 73 1.25 -1.70 -3.50
C ALA A 73 0.62 -0.93 -2.32
N ALA A 74 0.88 0.37 -2.22
CA ALA A 74 0.23 1.21 -1.22
C ALA A 74 -1.26 1.42 -1.54
N GLY A 75 -2.10 1.54 -0.52
CA GLY A 75 -3.55 1.71 -0.71
C GLY A 75 -4.33 1.68 0.59
N THR A 76 -5.64 1.54 0.49
CA THR A 76 -6.56 1.45 1.62
C THR A 76 -7.18 0.06 1.68
N VAL A 77 -7.13 -0.58 2.84
CA VAL A 77 -7.78 -1.88 3.05
C VAL A 77 -9.29 -1.70 2.93
N SER A 78 -9.89 -2.30 1.89
CA SER A 78 -11.32 -2.18 1.60
C SER A 78 -12.12 -3.37 2.09
N VAL A 79 -11.49 -4.54 2.23
CA VAL A 79 -12.14 -5.76 2.75
C VAL A 79 -11.18 -6.51 3.66
N VAL A 80 -11.70 -6.97 4.80
CA VAL A 80 -11.14 -8.04 5.63
C VAL A 80 -12.31 -8.97 5.94
N ARG A 81 -12.30 -10.22 5.47
CA ARG A 81 -13.47 -11.10 5.58
C ARG A 81 -13.08 -12.57 5.65
N ASN A 82 -13.81 -13.32 6.47
CA ASN A 82 -13.71 -14.77 6.60
C ASN A 82 -14.98 -15.44 6.03
N LEU A 83 -14.81 -16.28 5.00
CA LEU A 83 -15.87 -17.09 4.38
C LEU A 83 -15.89 -18.55 4.85
N GLY A 84 -15.12 -18.88 5.90
CA GLY A 84 -15.03 -20.23 6.46
C GLY A 84 -14.26 -21.18 5.54
N SER A 85 -14.84 -22.36 5.28
CA SER A 85 -14.24 -23.47 4.51
C SER A 85 -14.58 -23.44 3.02
N THR A 86 -15.06 -22.30 2.49
CA THR A 86 -15.45 -22.17 1.08
C THR A 86 -14.78 -20.97 0.42
N SER A 87 -14.69 -21.00 -0.92
CA SER A 87 -14.18 -19.88 -1.73
C SER A 87 -12.82 -19.37 -1.22
N TYR A 88 -12.64 -18.06 -1.09
CA TYR A 88 -11.39 -17.42 -0.64
C TYR A 88 -11.02 -17.68 0.83
N GLY A 89 -11.92 -18.26 1.64
CA GLY A 89 -11.69 -18.39 3.08
C GLY A 89 -11.48 -17.05 3.76
N LYS A 90 -10.37 -16.89 4.49
CA LYS A 90 -9.92 -15.60 5.02
C LYS A 90 -9.19 -14.82 3.93
N TYR A 91 -9.65 -13.59 3.67
CA TYR A 91 -9.05 -12.75 2.64
C TYR A 91 -9.06 -11.27 2.97
N VAL A 92 -8.12 -10.57 2.34
CA VAL A 92 -7.96 -9.10 2.39
C VAL A 92 -8.06 -8.56 0.97
N VAL A 93 -8.69 -7.39 0.82
CA VAL A 93 -8.62 -6.58 -0.42
C VAL A 93 -8.06 -5.20 -0.09
N ILE A 94 -7.12 -4.74 -0.91
CA ILE A 94 -6.57 -3.38 -0.85
C ILE A 94 -6.99 -2.64 -2.10
N ASP A 95 -7.64 -1.50 -1.92
CA ASP A 95 -7.94 -0.53 -2.98
C ASP A 95 -6.74 0.41 -3.17
N HIS A 96 -6.26 0.51 -4.41
CA HIS A 96 -5.10 1.32 -4.79
C HIS A 96 -5.50 2.61 -5.52
N GLY A 97 -6.81 2.87 -5.68
CA GLY A 97 -7.33 3.98 -6.46
C GLY A 97 -7.38 3.68 -7.96
N GLY A 98 -8.08 4.54 -8.71
CA GLY A 98 -8.18 4.40 -10.17
C GLY A 98 -8.86 3.11 -10.67
N GLY A 99 -9.61 2.43 -9.79
CA GLY A 99 -10.27 1.15 -10.05
C GLY A 99 -9.39 -0.08 -9.79
N TRP A 100 -8.11 0.11 -9.42
CA TRP A 100 -7.19 -1.00 -9.15
C TRP A 100 -7.32 -1.50 -7.72
N SER A 101 -7.32 -2.82 -7.56
CA SER A 101 -7.27 -3.47 -6.24
C SER A 101 -6.45 -4.76 -6.29
N THR A 102 -5.98 -5.20 -5.14
CA THR A 102 -5.36 -6.53 -4.98
C THR A 102 -6.13 -7.36 -3.95
N LEU A 103 -6.24 -8.66 -4.20
CA LEU A 103 -6.88 -9.62 -3.29
C LEU A 103 -5.86 -10.67 -2.83
N TYR A 104 -5.91 -11.00 -1.54
CA TYR A 104 -5.03 -11.95 -0.87
C TYR A 104 -5.91 -12.94 -0.11
N ALA A 105 -5.95 -14.20 -0.52
CA ALA A 105 -6.87 -15.21 0.00
C ALA A 105 -6.16 -16.40 0.64
N HIS A 106 -6.96 -17.30 1.22
CA HIS A 106 -6.52 -18.48 1.97
C HIS A 106 -5.66 -18.15 3.19
N LEU A 107 -5.75 -16.92 3.71
CA LEU A 107 -4.93 -16.46 4.83
C LEU A 107 -5.18 -17.28 6.12
N ASN A 108 -4.19 -17.34 7.00
CA ASN A 108 -4.36 -17.86 8.36
C ASN A 108 -4.76 -16.75 9.34
N SER A 109 -4.13 -15.59 9.24
CA SER A 109 -4.37 -14.44 10.12
C SER A 109 -4.44 -13.11 9.37
N TYR A 110 -4.97 -12.07 10.02
CA TYR A 110 -4.96 -10.70 9.53
C TYR A 110 -4.05 -9.85 10.42
N SER A 111 -3.37 -8.87 9.83
CA SER A 111 -2.58 -7.86 10.55
C SER A 111 -3.06 -6.43 10.28
N VAL A 112 -4.22 -6.31 9.62
CA VAL A 112 -4.83 -5.05 9.19
C VAL A 112 -6.34 -5.05 9.39
N SER A 113 -6.94 -3.86 9.32
CA SER A 113 -8.39 -3.64 9.46
C SER A 113 -8.95 -2.81 8.29
N VAL A 114 -10.25 -2.93 8.04
CA VAL A 114 -10.93 -2.13 6.99
C VAL A 114 -10.77 -0.64 7.28
N GLY A 115 -10.47 0.15 6.23
CA GLY A 115 -10.20 1.58 6.32
C GLY A 115 -8.74 1.94 6.61
N GLN A 116 -7.90 0.95 6.95
CA GLN A 116 -6.49 1.20 7.22
C GLN A 116 -5.72 1.53 5.93
N ASN A 117 -4.99 2.65 5.94
CA ASN A 117 -3.99 2.94 4.92
C ASN A 117 -2.75 2.06 5.13
N VAL A 118 -2.27 1.44 4.06
CA VAL A 118 -1.08 0.58 4.08
C VAL A 118 -0.08 1.07 3.04
N ALA A 119 1.20 1.10 3.42
CA ALA A 119 2.28 1.24 2.47
C ALA A 119 2.54 -0.08 1.74
N ILE A 120 3.19 0.00 0.58
CA ILE A 120 3.75 -1.19 -0.07
C ILE A 120 4.68 -1.94 0.90
N GLY A 121 4.61 -3.27 0.91
CA GLY A 121 5.42 -4.10 1.81
C GLY A 121 4.95 -4.14 3.26
N LYS A 122 3.87 -3.44 3.64
CA LYS A 122 3.26 -3.58 4.97
C LYS A 122 2.70 -5.00 5.12
N SER A 123 3.01 -5.66 6.24
CA SER A 123 2.39 -6.94 6.60
C SER A 123 0.87 -6.80 6.75
N ILE A 124 0.12 -7.68 6.10
CA ILE A 124 -1.34 -7.70 6.08
C ILE A 124 -1.94 -8.97 6.69
N GLY A 125 -1.11 -9.99 6.90
CA GLY A 125 -1.54 -11.29 7.40
C GLY A 125 -0.49 -12.35 7.14
N THR A 126 -0.90 -13.61 7.27
CA THR A 126 -0.03 -14.76 7.04
C THR A 126 -0.69 -15.78 6.12
N VAL A 127 0.12 -16.50 5.36
CA VAL A 127 -0.29 -17.63 4.52
C VAL A 127 -0.98 -18.68 5.39
N GLY A 128 -2.01 -19.32 4.83
CA GLY A 128 -2.76 -20.38 5.49
C GLY A 128 -3.40 -21.33 4.49
N SER A 129 -4.36 -22.10 4.98
CA SER A 129 -5.14 -23.06 4.18
C SER A 129 -6.64 -22.95 4.48
N THR A 130 -7.16 -21.72 4.56
CA THR A 130 -8.61 -21.50 4.77
C THR A 130 -9.37 -21.47 3.45
N GLY A 131 -10.70 -21.65 3.48
CA GLY A 131 -11.52 -21.63 2.26
C GLY A 131 -11.46 -22.94 1.47
N GLY A 132 -11.68 -22.85 0.16
CA GLY A 132 -11.60 -23.97 -0.78
C GLY A 132 -10.17 -24.36 -1.13
N SER A 133 -9.30 -24.47 -0.12
CA SER A 133 -7.87 -24.78 -0.27
C SER A 133 -7.58 -26.22 0.17
N THR A 134 -6.72 -26.93 -0.57
CA THR A 134 -6.28 -28.30 -0.25
C THR A 134 -4.94 -28.34 0.53
N GLY A 135 -4.32 -27.18 0.75
CA GLY A 135 -3.06 -27.06 1.49
C GLY A 135 -2.56 -25.62 1.52
N PRO A 136 -1.58 -25.29 2.39
CA PRO A 136 -1.11 -23.92 2.54
C PRO A 136 -0.60 -23.31 1.22
N HIS A 137 -1.11 -22.13 0.89
CA HIS A 137 -0.66 -21.28 -0.22
C HIS A 137 -1.32 -19.89 -0.13
N LEU A 138 -0.82 -18.93 -0.89
CA LEU A 138 -1.49 -17.65 -1.12
C LEU A 138 -2.16 -17.65 -2.50
N HIS A 139 -3.48 -17.50 -2.54
CA HIS A 139 -4.17 -17.11 -3.77
C HIS A 139 -4.13 -15.58 -3.90
N PHE A 140 -3.63 -15.08 -5.03
CA PHE A 140 -3.42 -13.65 -5.27
C PHE A 140 -4.05 -13.18 -6.59
N GLU A 141 -4.56 -11.96 -6.57
CA GLU A 141 -5.15 -11.31 -7.73
C GLU A 141 -4.79 -9.83 -7.83
N GLU A 142 -4.62 -9.36 -9.07
CA GLU A 142 -4.68 -7.95 -9.45
C GLU A 142 -6.01 -7.72 -10.17
N ARG A 143 -6.79 -6.72 -9.75
CA ARG A 143 -8.14 -6.45 -10.29
C ARG A 143 -8.26 -5.02 -10.76
N LEU A 144 -8.91 -4.83 -11.91
CA LEU A 144 -9.35 -3.53 -12.41
C LEU A 144 -10.88 -3.52 -12.47
N ASN A 145 -11.51 -2.57 -11.77
CA ASN A 145 -12.98 -2.44 -11.68
C ASN A 145 -13.67 -3.76 -11.30
N GLY A 146 -13.05 -4.52 -10.39
CA GLY A 146 -13.55 -5.81 -9.90
C GLY A 146 -13.20 -7.03 -10.75
N ALA A 147 -12.65 -6.85 -11.96
CA ALA A 147 -12.28 -7.95 -12.85
C ALA A 147 -10.78 -8.31 -12.73
N ALA A 148 -10.48 -9.59 -12.53
CA ALA A 148 -9.11 -10.10 -12.44
C ALA A 148 -8.34 -9.90 -13.76
N GLN A 149 -7.17 -9.28 -13.67
CA GLN A 149 -6.27 -8.97 -14.77
C GLN A 149 -5.08 -9.93 -14.79
N LYS A 150 -4.40 -10.01 -15.93
CA LYS A 150 -3.12 -10.74 -15.99
C LYS A 150 -2.09 -10.05 -15.10
N ILE A 151 -1.54 -10.82 -14.17
CA ILE A 151 -0.70 -10.32 -13.08
C ILE A 151 0.65 -9.85 -13.61
N LYS A 152 1.06 -8.65 -13.17
CA LYS A 152 2.36 -8.06 -13.52
C LYS A 152 3.08 -7.52 -12.29
N PHE A 153 4.21 -8.11 -11.95
CA PHE A 153 5.10 -7.55 -10.95
C PHE A 153 6.21 -6.74 -11.60
N ASN A 154 6.45 -5.52 -11.10
CA ASN A 154 7.44 -4.60 -11.70
C ASN A 154 7.19 -4.36 -13.21
N GLY A 155 5.93 -4.40 -13.65
CA GLY A 155 5.54 -4.30 -15.06
C GLY A 155 5.80 -5.56 -15.90
N ALA A 156 6.49 -6.57 -15.37
CA ALA A 156 6.72 -7.85 -16.02
C ALA A 156 5.58 -8.84 -15.71
N GLN A 157 4.97 -9.40 -16.74
CA GLN A 157 3.93 -10.41 -16.56
C GLN A 157 4.54 -11.73 -16.08
N ILE A 158 3.84 -12.40 -15.17
CA ILE A 158 4.17 -13.78 -14.79
C ILE A 158 3.85 -14.78 -15.92
N ALA A 159 4.39 -15.99 -15.80
CA ALA A 159 4.02 -17.11 -16.65
C ALA A 159 2.53 -17.46 -16.49
N TYR A 160 1.85 -17.63 -17.62
CA TYR A 160 0.47 -18.11 -17.67
C TYR A 160 0.42 -19.55 -18.17
N TRP A 161 -0.42 -20.35 -17.51
CA TRP A 161 -0.64 -21.78 -17.79
C TRP A 161 0.56 -22.66 -17.44
N GLY A 162 1.16 -22.40 -16.28
CA GLY A 162 2.27 -23.17 -15.74
C GLY A 162 2.80 -22.56 -14.45
N SER A 163 3.99 -23.04 -14.06
CA SER A 163 4.72 -22.54 -12.89
C SER A 163 5.88 -21.62 -13.30
N GLY A 164 6.21 -20.67 -12.43
CA GLY A 164 7.46 -19.92 -12.51
C GLY A 164 8.00 -19.62 -11.11
N SER A 165 9.31 -19.39 -11.01
CA SER A 165 9.95 -18.97 -9.76
C SER A 165 10.16 -17.46 -9.77
N TYR A 166 9.69 -16.78 -8.73
CA TYR A 166 9.72 -15.32 -8.66
C TYR A 166 10.35 -14.86 -7.35
N THR A 167 11.35 -14.00 -7.45
CA THR A 167 11.98 -13.36 -6.29
C THR A 167 11.25 -12.07 -5.96
N SER A 168 10.78 -11.95 -4.73
CA SER A 168 10.19 -10.70 -4.26
C SER A 168 11.25 -9.60 -4.20
N ARG A 169 10.99 -8.51 -4.92
CA ARG A 169 11.69 -7.23 -4.78
C ARG A 169 10.92 -6.24 -3.91
N ASN A 170 9.83 -6.70 -3.29
CA ASN A 170 8.97 -5.84 -2.49
C ASN A 170 9.76 -5.27 -1.32
N SER A 171 9.94 -3.95 -1.34
CA SER A 171 10.68 -3.22 -0.31
C SER A 171 12.14 -3.66 -0.15
N CYS A 172 12.77 -4.24 -1.20
CA CYS A 172 14.16 -4.74 -1.15
C CYS A 172 15.28 -3.71 -1.06
N GLY A 173 14.94 -2.43 -1.02
CA GLY A 173 15.89 -1.33 -0.88
C GLY A 173 15.28 -0.15 -0.16
N GLY A 174 14.38 -0.41 0.80
CA GLY A 174 13.71 0.64 1.57
C GLY A 174 13.06 1.73 0.70
N SER A 175 12.48 1.37 -0.44
CA SER A 175 11.90 2.35 -1.37
C SER A 175 10.41 2.08 -1.57
N GLY A 176 9.72 2.06 -0.43
CA GLY A 176 8.28 2.27 -0.28
C GLY A 176 8.05 3.19 0.93
N GLY A 177 9.02 4.06 1.18
CA GLY A 177 9.20 4.67 2.48
C GLY A 177 8.04 5.55 2.87
N ALA A 178 7.53 5.34 4.08
CA ALA A 178 6.63 6.31 4.69
C ALA A 178 7.23 7.71 4.58
N THR A 179 6.40 8.70 4.31
CA THR A 179 6.87 10.09 4.26
C THR A 179 6.83 10.68 5.66
N GLY A 180 7.85 11.47 5.98
CA GLY A 180 7.91 12.26 7.20
C GLY A 180 8.05 13.74 6.88
N THR A 181 7.56 14.61 7.77
CA THR A 181 7.87 16.05 7.75
C THR A 181 8.71 16.39 8.98
N VAL A 182 9.88 16.99 8.77
CA VAL A 182 10.74 17.44 9.86
C VAL A 182 10.05 18.57 10.61
N GLY A 183 9.90 18.42 11.92
CA GLY A 183 9.38 19.45 12.81
C GLY A 183 10.44 19.84 13.83
N THR A 184 10.90 21.08 13.76
CA THR A 184 11.80 21.69 14.74
C THR A 184 11.31 23.10 15.07
N ASN A 185 11.79 23.69 16.17
CA ASN A 185 11.51 25.09 16.51
C ASN A 185 12.34 26.08 15.65
N GLY A 186 12.44 25.81 14.35
CA GLY A 186 13.15 26.65 13.36
C GLY A 186 14.63 26.30 13.13
N THR A 187 15.27 25.55 14.02
CA THR A 187 16.67 25.12 13.83
C THR A 187 16.77 23.90 12.89
N PRO A 188 17.76 23.83 11.99
CA PRO A 188 17.94 22.64 11.15
C PRO A 188 18.20 21.37 11.98
N LEU A 189 17.55 20.27 11.60
CA LEU A 189 17.75 18.95 12.18
C LEU A 189 19.01 18.30 11.63
N ASN A 190 19.89 17.79 12.49
CA ASN A 190 21.09 17.06 12.08
C ASN A 190 20.73 15.70 11.46
N VAL A 191 21.32 15.39 10.30
CA VAL A 191 21.33 14.06 9.68
C VAL A 191 22.62 13.36 10.10
N ARG A 192 22.51 12.13 10.62
CA ARG A 192 23.64 11.37 11.18
C ARG A 192 23.99 10.14 10.36
N SER A 193 25.23 9.68 10.47
CA SER A 193 25.72 8.49 9.77
C SER A 193 25.13 7.16 10.27
N GLY A 194 24.51 7.16 11.45
CA GLY A 194 23.87 6.00 12.06
C GLY A 194 22.79 6.38 13.07
N PRO A 195 22.09 5.38 13.64
CA PRO A 195 20.93 5.58 14.50
C PRO A 195 21.34 5.94 15.93
N GLY A 196 21.95 7.10 16.14
CA GLY A 196 22.33 7.54 17.48
C GLY A 196 22.95 8.94 17.52
N THR A 197 22.89 9.58 18.68
CA THR A 197 23.37 10.96 18.85
C THR A 197 24.91 11.08 18.85
N THR A 198 25.62 9.96 19.02
CA THR A 198 27.09 9.88 18.97
C THR A 198 27.64 9.69 17.55
N TYR A 199 26.81 9.30 16.59
CA TYR A 199 27.21 9.18 15.19
C TYR A 199 27.49 10.56 14.57
N SER A 200 28.50 10.62 13.71
CA SER A 200 28.91 11.85 13.00
C SER A 200 27.75 12.48 12.24
N VAL A 201 27.68 13.81 12.26
CA VAL A 201 26.72 14.59 11.46
C VAL A 201 27.20 14.60 10.01
N VAL A 202 26.35 14.16 9.08
CA VAL A 202 26.61 14.02 7.63
C VAL A 202 25.73 14.95 6.79
N GLY A 203 24.98 15.83 7.44
CA GLY A 203 24.15 16.84 6.79
C GLY A 203 23.12 17.43 7.76
N SER A 204 22.21 18.22 7.22
CA SER A 204 21.09 18.78 7.97
C SER A 204 19.84 18.89 7.10
N LEU A 205 18.68 19.04 7.75
CA LEU A 205 17.38 19.27 7.12
C LEU A 205 16.71 20.48 7.75
N ALA A 206 16.12 21.34 6.93
CA ALA A 206 15.36 22.49 7.41
C ALA A 206 14.08 22.05 8.15
N ASN A 207 13.55 22.92 9.02
CA ASN A 207 12.20 22.77 9.53
C ASN A 207 11.18 22.70 8.37
N GLY A 208 10.22 21.80 8.46
CA GLY A 208 9.23 21.55 7.40
C GLY A 208 9.74 20.72 6.21
N ALA A 209 11.01 20.30 6.20
CA ALA A 209 11.53 19.46 5.13
C ALA A 209 10.80 18.11 5.07
N LYS A 210 10.37 17.71 3.86
CA LYS A 210 9.77 16.40 3.62
C LYS A 210 10.87 15.36 3.34
N VAL A 211 10.73 14.17 3.92
CA VAL A 211 11.66 13.05 3.76
C VAL A 211 10.93 11.76 3.40
N THR A 212 11.61 10.88 2.68
CA THR A 212 11.19 9.48 2.48
C THR A 212 11.95 8.60 3.47
N ILE A 213 11.22 7.88 4.32
CA ILE A 213 11.77 7.00 5.35
C ILE A 213 11.93 5.61 4.77
N GLN A 214 13.15 5.25 4.40
CA GLN A 214 13.41 4.00 3.72
C GLN A 214 13.17 2.77 4.59
N CYS A 215 13.63 2.86 5.84
CA CYS A 215 13.43 1.87 6.88
C CYS A 215 13.63 2.54 8.24
N GLN A 216 13.22 1.87 9.30
CA GLN A 216 13.38 2.33 10.68
C GLN A 216 14.22 1.34 11.48
N THR A 217 14.99 1.83 12.43
CA THR A 217 15.76 1.00 13.35
C THR A 217 15.76 1.59 14.75
N THR A 218 16.16 0.79 15.75
CA THR A 218 16.26 1.27 17.13
C THR A 218 17.65 1.85 17.35
N GLY A 219 17.72 2.96 18.07
CA GLY A 219 18.95 3.68 18.36
C GLY A 219 18.93 4.39 19.70
N THR A 220 19.79 5.40 19.86
CA THR A 220 19.76 6.26 21.06
C THR A 220 18.39 6.92 21.22
N SER A 221 17.84 6.96 22.44
CA SER A 221 16.59 7.67 22.71
C SER A 221 16.77 9.19 22.56
N VAL A 222 15.83 9.84 21.89
CA VAL A 222 15.84 11.29 21.63
C VAL A 222 14.48 11.88 22.00
N SER A 223 14.51 12.99 22.72
CA SER A 223 13.33 13.84 22.95
C SER A 223 13.33 14.98 21.95
N GLY A 224 12.21 15.15 21.24
CA GLY A 224 12.02 16.15 20.19
C GLY A 224 10.59 16.67 20.13
N THR A 225 10.29 17.41 19.06
CA THR A 225 9.00 18.10 18.87
C THR A 225 7.78 17.18 18.97
N TYR A 226 7.92 15.91 18.58
CA TYR A 226 6.82 14.92 18.59
C TYR A 226 6.92 13.91 19.73
N GLY A 227 7.68 14.23 20.79
CA GLY A 227 7.80 13.39 21.98
C GLY A 227 9.17 12.73 22.13
N THR A 228 9.23 11.62 22.88
CA THR A 228 10.47 10.87 23.12
C THR A 228 10.40 9.51 22.44
N SER A 229 11.39 9.20 21.60
CA SER A 229 11.43 7.95 20.84
C SER A 229 12.87 7.46 20.69
N ASN A 230 13.03 6.13 20.64
CA ASN A 230 14.29 5.46 20.28
C ASN A 230 14.29 4.99 18.80
N ILE A 231 13.30 5.38 18.02
CA ILE A 231 13.18 5.05 16.61
C ILE A 231 14.01 6.04 15.78
N TRP A 232 14.78 5.51 14.83
CA TRP A 232 15.57 6.27 13.88
C TRP A 232 15.14 5.95 12.45
N ASN A 233 14.90 7.00 11.68
CA ASN A 233 14.46 6.97 10.29
C ASN A 233 15.67 7.00 9.37
N ARG A 234 15.91 5.92 8.60
CA ARG A 234 16.90 5.92 7.53
C ARG A 234 16.30 6.61 6.31
N ILE A 235 16.86 7.75 5.91
CA ILE A 235 16.35 8.59 4.81
C ILE A 235 17.25 8.53 3.56
N GLY A 236 18.22 7.63 3.56
CA GLY A 236 19.19 7.42 2.49
C GLY A 236 20.37 6.58 2.99
N SER A 237 21.30 6.26 2.08
CA SER A 237 22.49 5.48 2.47
C SER A 237 23.32 6.23 3.50
N GLY A 238 23.49 5.64 4.70
CA GLY A 238 24.21 6.25 5.81
C GLY A 238 23.61 7.56 6.30
N ARG A 239 22.29 7.76 6.16
CA ARG A 239 21.62 9.00 6.56
C ARG A 239 20.44 8.68 7.46
N PHE A 240 20.53 9.09 8.72
CA PHE A 240 19.54 8.81 9.75
C PHE A 240 19.10 10.10 10.44
N ILE A 241 17.80 10.18 10.77
CA ILE A 241 17.23 11.23 11.61
C ILE A 241 16.36 10.60 12.71
N PRO A 242 16.25 11.21 13.89
CA PRO A 242 15.38 10.72 14.95
C PRO A 242 13.91 10.89 14.58
N ASP A 243 13.11 9.86 14.88
CA ASP A 243 11.66 9.90 14.67
C ASP A 243 10.96 10.93 15.56
N ALA A 244 11.52 11.22 16.73
CA ALA A 244 11.07 12.27 17.66
C ALA A 244 10.97 13.69 17.05
N TYR A 245 11.61 13.93 15.91
CA TYR A 245 11.54 15.20 15.14
C TYR A 245 10.90 15.02 13.76
N THR A 246 10.29 13.87 13.47
CA THR A 246 9.71 13.54 12.17
C THR A 246 8.23 13.22 12.32
N TYR A 247 7.34 14.08 11.82
CA TYR A 247 5.91 13.80 11.80
C TYR A 247 5.58 12.79 10.70
N THR A 248 5.11 11.61 11.10
CA THR A 248 4.72 10.51 10.20
C THR A 248 3.23 10.16 10.29
N GLY A 249 2.51 10.76 11.24
CA GLY A 249 1.11 10.41 11.54
C GLY A 249 0.94 9.16 12.43
N SER A 250 2.02 8.60 12.98
CA SER A 250 1.98 7.46 13.92
C SER A 250 3.06 7.60 14.99
N ASP A 251 2.77 7.13 16.21
CA ASP A 251 3.74 7.03 17.31
C ASP A 251 4.62 5.76 17.21
N GLY A 252 4.32 4.89 16.24
CA GLY A 252 5.01 3.63 16.00
C GLY A 252 5.79 3.61 14.68
N ARG A 253 6.36 2.44 14.37
CA ARG A 253 7.07 2.25 13.11
C ARG A 253 6.13 2.33 11.90
N VAL A 254 6.46 3.20 10.96
CA VAL A 254 5.76 3.44 9.70
C VAL A 254 6.50 2.88 8.47
N ALA A 255 7.77 2.52 8.62
CA ALA A 255 8.59 1.92 7.59
C ALA A 255 9.09 0.52 8.02
N PRO A 256 9.50 -0.35 7.07
CA PRO A 256 10.11 -1.64 7.39
C PRO A 256 11.35 -1.49 8.28
N ASN A 257 11.78 -2.57 8.93
CA ASN A 257 13.01 -2.53 9.70
C ASN A 257 14.24 -2.38 8.79
N CYS A 258 15.19 -1.54 9.21
CA CYS A 258 16.59 -1.74 8.89
C CYS A 258 17.13 -2.83 9.84
#